data_AF-A0A971KIS1-F1
#
_entry.id   AF-A0A971KIS1-F1
#
_cell.length_a   1.000
_cell.length_b   1.000
_cell.length_c   1.000
_cell.angle_alpha   90.00
_cell.angle_beta   90.00
_cell.angle_gamma   90.00
#
_symmetry.space_group_name_H-M   'P 1'
#
loop_
_entity.id
_entity.type
_entity.pdbx_description
1 polymer ?
#
loop_
_entity_poly.entity_id
_entity_poly.type
_entity_poly.pdbx_seq_one_letter_code
_entity_poly.pdbx_strand_id
1 'polypeptide(L)'
;MNRNDEYINILSQLEDTPVKLDYTCDRALARYKEHKRRRIKQTFLVPLLVLVLICAVFTVLVNISPVFASAVDALPFIGKLAELVSYTPLPFP
;
A
#
# COMPACT_ATOMS: atom_id res chain seq x y z
N MET A 1 8.95 51.84 26.48
CA MET A 1 8.27 51.28 25.29
C MET A 1 6.96 50.68 25.76
N ASN A 2 5.83 51.02 25.12
CA ASN A 2 4.53 50.47 25.50
C ASN A 2 4.35 49.08 24.87
N ARG A 3 3.80 48.12 25.61
CA ARG A 3 3.53 46.75 25.10
C ARG A 3 2.58 46.77 23.90
N ASN A 4 1.67 47.74 23.86
CA ASN A 4 0.74 47.90 22.76
C ASN A 4 1.48 48.27 21.46
N ASP A 5 2.49 49.13 21.53
CA ASP A 5 3.25 49.56 20.35
C ASP A 5 4.10 48.40 19.79
N GLU A 6 4.64 47.55 20.68
CA GLU A 6 5.38 46.35 20.30
C GLU A 6 4.45 45.30 19.67
N TYR A 7 3.24 45.14 20.20
CA TYR A 7 2.21 44.26 19.64
C TYR A 7 1.78 44.71 18.22
N ILE A 8 1.55 46.02 18.03
CA ILE A 8 1.19 46.59 16.73
C ILE A 8 2.36 46.42 15.72
N ASN A 9 3.61 46.56 16.16
CA ASN A 9 4.78 46.35 15.31
C ASN A 9 4.96 44.88 14.88
N ILE A 10 4.62 43.91 15.74
CA ILE A 10 4.66 42.49 15.35
C ILE A 10 3.53 42.19 14.36
N LEU A 11 2.35 42.77 14.54
CA LEU A 11 1.23 42.59 13.61
C LEU A 11 1.54 43.13 12.22
N SER A 12 2.15 44.31 12.10
CA SER A 12 2.52 44.87 10.80
C SER A 12 3.57 44.03 10.06
N GLN A 13 4.47 43.35 10.79
CA GLN A 13 5.45 42.43 10.21
C GLN A 13 4.84 41.10 9.74
N LEU A 14 3.64 40.74 10.21
CA LEU A 14 2.92 39.54 9.78
C LEU A 14 2.05 39.79 8.53
N GLU A 15 1.65 41.03 8.30
CA GLU A 15 0.79 41.42 7.19
C GLU A 15 1.51 41.28 5.83
N ASP A 16 2.82 41.57 5.82
CA ASP A 16 3.70 41.28 4.69
C ASP A 16 4.27 39.87 4.79
N THR A 17 3.67 38.93 4.05
CA THR A 17 4.24 37.60 3.89
C THR A 17 5.52 37.70 3.07
N PRO A 18 6.70 37.34 3.59
CA PRO A 18 7.94 37.52 2.85
C PRO A 18 7.94 36.57 1.64
N VAL A 19 8.24 37.08 0.44
CA VAL A 19 8.28 36.33 -0.84
C VAL A 19 9.12 35.04 -0.77
N LYS A 20 10.11 35.00 0.13
CA LYS A 20 10.93 33.79 0.40
C LYS A 20 10.13 32.62 1.01
N LEU A 21 8.95 32.89 1.57
CA LEU A 21 8.10 31.91 2.26
C LEU A 21 6.98 31.36 1.36
N ASP A 22 6.63 32.06 0.27
CA ASP A 22 5.47 31.79 -0.61
C ASP A 22 5.39 30.37 -1.19
N TYR A 23 6.50 29.62 -1.18
CA TYR A 23 6.54 28.26 -1.71
C TYR A 23 7.07 27.23 -0.72
N THR A 24 7.42 27.65 0.50
CA THR A 24 8.00 26.74 1.50
C THR A 24 6.97 25.73 2.00
N CYS A 25 5.73 26.18 2.22
CA CYS A 25 4.60 25.34 2.57
C CYS A 25 4.32 24.31 1.46
N ASP A 26 4.26 24.74 0.20
CA ASP A 26 4.03 23.85 -0.93
C ASP A 26 5.13 22.80 -1.08
N ARG A 27 6.39 23.19 -0.88
CA ARG A 27 7.54 22.28 -0.95
C ARG A 27 7.54 21.29 0.21
N ALA A 28 7.14 21.73 1.41
CA ALA A 28 6.98 20.85 2.57
C ALA A 28 5.83 19.85 2.38
N LEU A 29 4.67 20.32 1.87
CA LEU A 29 3.53 19.47 1.54
C LEU A 29 3.86 18.47 0.43
N ALA A 30 4.60 18.87 -0.59
CA ALA A 30 5.05 17.99 -1.67
C ALA A 30 5.92 16.85 -1.11
N ARG A 31 6.91 17.17 -0.25
CA ARG A 31 7.75 16.16 0.42
C ARG A 31 6.90 15.21 1.26
N TYR A 32 5.98 15.73 2.06
CA TYR A 32 5.09 14.90 2.88
C TYR A 32 4.24 13.94 2.03
N LYS A 33 3.62 14.44 0.95
CA LYS A 33 2.81 13.63 0.04
C LYS A 33 3.63 12.53 -0.62
N GLU A 34 4.86 12.83 -1.04
CA GLU A 34 5.74 11.84 -1.65
C GLU A 34 6.16 10.74 -0.67
N HIS A 35 6.57 11.11 0.54
CA HIS A 35 6.90 10.15 1.60
C HIS A 35 5.69 9.28 1.98
N LYS A 36 4.50 9.89 2.12
CA LYS A 36 3.26 9.16 2.40
C LYS A 36 2.94 8.15 1.30
N ARG A 37 3.05 8.57 0.02
CA ARG A 37 2.78 7.70 -1.12
C ARG A 37 3.77 6.54 -1.22
N ARG A 38 5.07 6.80 -1.00
CA ARG A 38 6.10 5.74 -0.97
C ARG A 38 5.85 4.74 0.16
N ARG A 39 5.53 5.23 1.36
CA ARG A 39 5.21 4.37 2.51
C ARG A 39 3.99 3.51 2.25
N ILE A 40 2.89 4.09 1.75
CA ILE A 40 1.67 3.32 1.42
C ILE A 40 1.97 2.24 0.36
N LYS A 41 2.72 2.59 -0.70
CA LYS A 41 3.09 1.62 -1.73
C LYS A 41 3.92 0.47 -1.17
N GLN A 42 4.93 0.77 -0.34
CA GLN A 42 5.79 -0.26 0.24
C GLN A 42 5.07 -1.11 1.27
N THR A 43 4.23 -0.50 2.11
CA THR A 43 3.54 -1.21 3.20
C THR A 43 2.38 -2.06 2.71
N PHE A 44 1.70 -1.68 1.63
CA PHE A 44 0.49 -2.39 1.19
C PHE A 44 0.62 -3.04 -0.19
N LEU A 45 1.22 -2.34 -1.14
CA LEU A 45 1.23 -2.79 -2.54
C LEU A 45 2.23 -3.92 -2.76
N VAL A 46 3.40 -3.84 -2.13
CA VAL A 46 4.42 -4.91 -2.19
C VAL A 46 3.92 -6.22 -1.57
N PRO A 47 3.44 -6.27 -0.31
CA PRO A 47 2.98 -7.54 0.26
C PRO A 47 1.76 -8.09 -0.47
N LEU A 48 0.87 -7.24 -0.99
CA LEU A 48 -0.26 -7.68 -1.80
C LEU A 48 0.20 -8.37 -3.09
N LEU A 49 1.20 -7.81 -3.79
CA LEU A 49 1.76 -8.43 -5.00
C LEU A 49 2.43 -9.77 -4.69
N VAL A 50 3.19 -9.86 -3.60
CA VAL A 50 3.82 -11.11 -3.16
C VAL A 50 2.75 -12.17 -2.84
N LEU A 51 1.68 -11.78 -2.15
CA LEU A 51 0.58 -12.69 -1.83
C LEU A 51 -0.09 -13.23 -3.10
N VAL A 52 -0.39 -12.35 -4.06
CA VAL A 52 -0.96 -12.75 -5.36
C VAL A 52 -0.03 -13.71 -6.10
N LEU A 53 1.27 -13.45 -6.09
CA LEU A 53 2.26 -14.31 -6.72
C LEU A 53 2.28 -15.71 -6.07
N ILE A 54 2.28 -15.78 -4.74
CA ILE A 54 2.27 -17.05 -4.00
C ILE A 54 1.00 -17.84 -4.32
N CYS A 55 -0.17 -17.19 -4.32
CA CYS A 55 -1.42 -17.83 -4.70
C CYS A 55 -1.36 -18.37 -6.14
N ALA A 56 -0.85 -17.60 -7.10
CA ALA A 56 -0.73 -18.03 -8.49
C ALA A 56 0.25 -19.21 -8.66
N VAL A 57 1.38 -19.19 -7.96
CA VAL A 57 2.32 -20.33 -7.98
C VAL A 57 1.67 -21.57 -7.36
N PHE A 58 0.95 -21.42 -6.25
CA PHE A 58 0.22 -22.51 -5.61
C PHE A 58 -0.84 -23.10 -6.55
N THR A 59 -1.64 -22.25 -7.21
CA THR A 59 -2.69 -22.71 -8.13
C THR A 59 -2.10 -23.49 -9.29
N VAL A 60 -1.01 -23.00 -9.88
CA VAL A 60 -0.29 -23.69 -10.96
C VAL A 60 0.28 -25.02 -10.48
N LEU A 61 0.89 -25.06 -9.29
CA LEU A 61 1.52 -26.26 -8.76
C LEU A 61 0.50 -27.37 -8.43
N VAL A 62 -0.65 -27.00 -7.86
CA VAL A 62 -1.76 -27.93 -7.58
C VAL A 62 -2.31 -28.53 -8.88
N ASN A 63 -2.42 -27.72 -9.94
CA ASN A 63 -3.00 -28.19 -11.21
C ASN A 63 -2.00 -28.97 -12.10
N ILE A 64 -0.68 -28.78 -11.94
CA ILE A 64 0.33 -29.48 -12.76
C ILE A 64 0.83 -30.76 -12.10
N SER A 65 0.92 -30.80 -10.76
CA SER A 65 1.56 -31.90 -10.04
C SER A 65 0.56 -32.74 -9.24
N PRO A 66 0.25 -33.97 -9.67
CA PRO A 66 -0.64 -34.87 -8.93
C PRO A 66 -0.06 -35.31 -7.58
N VAL A 67 1.27 -35.42 -7.48
CA VAL A 67 1.97 -35.75 -6.24
C VAL A 67 1.82 -34.61 -5.22
N PHE A 68 1.87 -33.36 -5.69
CA PHE A 68 1.67 -32.20 -4.82
C PHE A 68 0.22 -32.06 -4.36
N ALA A 69 -0.75 -32.26 -5.27
CA ALA A 69 -2.18 -32.25 -4.93
C ALA A 69 -2.49 -33.28 -3.83
N SER A 70 -2.02 -34.52 -3.99
CA SER A 70 -2.24 -35.59 -2.99
C SER A 70 -1.61 -35.28 -1.62
N ALA A 71 -0.45 -34.62 -1.58
CA ALA A 71 0.16 -34.20 -0.33
C ALA A 71 -0.59 -33.05 0.36
N VAL A 72 -1.17 -32.15 -0.44
CA VAL A 72 -1.94 -30.99 0.05
C VAL A 72 -3.33 -31.40 0.54
N ASP A 73 -3.96 -32.40 -0.06
CA ASP A 73 -5.26 -32.93 0.36
C ASP A 73 -5.22 -33.50 1.79
N ALA A 74 -4.07 -33.97 2.25
CA ALA A 74 -3.89 -34.46 3.62
C ALA A 74 -3.95 -33.34 4.69
N LEU A 75 -3.91 -32.06 4.28
CA LEU A 75 -3.90 -30.91 5.19
C LEU A 75 -5.30 -30.28 5.31
N PRO A 76 -5.85 -30.12 6.53
CA PRO A 76 -7.27 -29.82 6.75
C PRO A 76 -7.74 -28.45 6.22
N PHE A 77 -6.83 -27.48 6.11
CA PHE A 77 -7.13 -26.15 5.59
C PHE A 77 -6.68 -25.96 4.15
N ILE A 78 -5.59 -26.60 3.75
CA ILE A 78 -4.93 -26.34 2.47
C ILE A 78 -5.55 -27.21 1.37
N GLY A 79 -6.00 -28.44 1.71
CA GLY A 79 -6.78 -29.28 0.79
C GLY A 79 -8.08 -28.60 0.33
N LYS A 80 -8.80 -27.91 1.23
CA LYS A 80 -10.00 -27.13 0.86
C LYS A 80 -9.70 -26.00 -0.12
N LEU A 81 -8.53 -25.38 0.00
CA LEU A 81 -8.08 -24.34 -0.93
C LEU A 81 -7.66 -24.93 -2.27
N ALA A 82 -7.02 -26.11 -2.26
CA ALA A 82 -6.66 -26.83 -3.47
C ALA A 82 -7.90 -27.27 -4.25
N GLU A 83 -8.93 -27.78 -3.58
CA GLU A 83 -10.22 -28.16 -4.18
C GLU A 83 -10.88 -26.98 -4.90
N LEU A 84 -10.97 -25.82 -4.24
CA LEU A 84 -11.52 -24.59 -4.84
C LEU A 84 -10.77 -24.10 -6.10
N VAL A 85 -9.48 -24.41 -6.18
CA VAL A 85 -8.58 -23.93 -7.24
C VAL A 85 -8.38 -24.98 -8.35
N SER A 86 -8.74 -26.23 -8.07
CA SER A 86 -8.59 -27.33 -9.02
C SER A 86 -9.56 -27.18 -10.20
N TYR A 87 -9.01 -27.27 -11.41
CA TYR A 87 -9.84 -27.23 -12.61
C TYR A 87 -10.46 -28.61 -12.86
N THR A 88 -11.77 -28.74 -12.69
CA THR A 88 -12.54 -29.91 -13.11
C THR A 88 -13.22 -29.57 -14.45
N PRO A 89 -12.82 -30.17 -15.58
CA PRO A 89 -13.53 -29.95 -16.83
C PRO A 89 -14.95 -30.52 -16.69
N LEU A 90 -15.96 -29.68 -16.92
CA LEU A 90 -17.36 -30.08 -16.94
C LEU A 90 -17.55 -31.25 -17.94
N PRO A 91 -18.34 -32.28 -17.60
CA PRO A 91 -18.66 -33.33 -18.53
C PRO A 91 -19.41 -32.71 -19.73
N PHE A 92 -18.87 -32.89 -20.93
CA PHE A 92 -19.57 -32.51 -22.15
C PHE A 92 -20.87 -33.34 -22.28
N PRO A 93 -21.98 -32.74 -22.78
CA PRO A 93 -23.26 -33.42 -22.95
C PRO A 93 -23.23 -34.49 -24.05
#